data_AF-A0A6V7IT24-F1
#
_entry.id   AF-A0A6V7IT24-F1
#
_cell.length_a   1.000
_cell.length_b   1.000
_cell.length_c   1.000
_cell.angle_alpha   90.00
_cell.angle_beta   90.00
_cell.angle_gamma   90.00
#
_symmetry.space_group_name_H-M   'P 1'
#
loop_
_entity.id
_entity.type
_entity.pdbx_description
1 polymer ?
#
loop_
_entity_poly.entity_id
_entity_poly.type
_entity_poly.pdbx_seq_one_letter_code
_entity_poly.pdbx_strand_id
1 'polypeptide(L)'
;IAGLTDNSFQEIASLPNLEVLHMNRLPLVTNQAIAELNQLFVLSCDDCPRITDNGLKDLIESSEKLQQISCCGTAADADEIHKYLDETIGKRQRTYQMTLTHNSVDQITPIPDNSPFF
;
A
#
# COMPACT_ATOMS: atom_id res chain seq x y z
N ILE A 1 3.35 29.82 -13.84
CA ILE A 1 2.85 28.68 -13.05
C ILE A 1 4.05 27.85 -12.62
N ALA A 2 4.35 27.83 -11.32
CA ALA A 2 5.49 27.10 -10.80
C ALA A 2 5.29 25.61 -11.08
N GLY A 3 6.18 25.03 -11.89
CA GLY A 3 6.15 23.61 -12.20
C GLY A 3 6.49 22.84 -10.94
N LEU A 4 5.52 22.17 -10.33
CA LEU A 4 5.79 21.18 -9.30
C LEU A 4 6.57 20.04 -9.97
N THR A 5 7.79 19.82 -9.49
CA THR A 5 8.71 18.77 -9.96
C THR A 5 8.90 17.74 -8.86
N ASP A 6 9.57 16.63 -9.17
CA ASP A 6 9.80 15.53 -8.23
C ASP A 6 10.46 15.99 -6.92
N ASN A 7 11.34 17.00 -6.98
CA ASN A 7 11.95 17.62 -5.80
C ASN A 7 10.93 18.25 -4.84
N SER A 8 9.81 18.79 -5.34
CA SER A 8 8.77 19.36 -4.48
C SER A 8 8.05 18.29 -3.65
N PHE A 9 8.12 17.02 -4.06
CA PHE A 9 7.53 15.89 -3.35
C PHE A 9 8.48 15.24 -2.34
N GLN A 10 9.80 15.49 -2.42
CA GLN A 10 10.75 14.98 -1.42
C GLN A 10 10.45 15.53 -0.01
N GLU A 11 10.12 16.82 0.09
CA GLU A 11 9.71 17.41 1.38
C GLU A 11 8.37 16.84 1.84
N ILE A 12 7.44 16.56 0.93
CA ILE A 12 6.13 15.96 1.23
C ILE A 12 6.30 14.52 1.72
N ALA A 13 7.20 13.75 1.12
CA ALA A 13 7.53 12.38 1.53
C ALA A 13 8.13 12.33 2.95
N SER A 14 8.76 13.41 3.41
CA SER A 14 9.29 13.51 4.77
C SER A 14 8.22 13.71 5.85
N LEU A 15 6.96 13.96 5.48
CA LEU A 15 5.88 14.21 6.42
C LEU A 15 5.41 12.89 7.10
N PRO A 16 5.55 12.75 8.43
CA PRO A 16 5.34 11.47 9.12
C PRO A 16 3.87 11.02 9.20
N ASN A 17 2.92 11.94 8.99
CA ASN A 17 1.48 11.69 9.13
C ASN A 17 0.71 11.98 7.84
N LEU A 18 1.37 11.92 6.69
CA LEU A 18 0.68 12.13 5.42
C LEU A 18 -0.09 10.86 5.04
N GLU A 19 -1.40 10.91 5.19
CA GLU A 19 -2.30 9.79 4.86
C GLU A 19 -2.95 9.95 3.48
N VAL A 20 -3.18 11.19 3.05
CA VAL A 20 -3.93 11.51 1.83
C VAL A 20 -3.17 12.52 1.01
N LEU A 21 -2.91 12.21 -0.26
CA LEU A 21 -2.28 13.13 -1.21
C LEU A 21 -3.10 13.22 -2.50
N HIS A 22 -3.43 14.45 -2.89
CA HIS A 22 -4.04 14.78 -4.17
C HIS A 22 -3.08 15.65 -4.97
N MET A 23 -2.64 15.13 -6.13
CA MET A 23 -1.60 15.71 -6.96
C MET A 23 -2.00 15.66 -8.44
N ASN A 24 -3.15 16.26 -8.74
CA ASN A 24 -3.79 16.19 -10.05
C ASN A 24 -3.25 17.27 -11.01
N ARG A 25 -3.22 16.95 -12.31
CA ARG A 25 -2.79 17.81 -13.41
C ARG A 25 -1.34 18.29 -13.26
N LEU A 26 -0.43 17.37 -12.93
CA LEU A 26 0.99 17.65 -12.77
C LEU A 26 1.80 17.04 -13.94
N PRO A 27 2.03 17.80 -15.02
CA PRO A 27 2.67 17.29 -16.24
C PRO A 27 4.18 17.07 -16.13
N LEU A 28 4.81 17.56 -15.05
CA LEU A 28 6.25 17.47 -14.82
C LEU A 28 6.62 16.40 -13.80
N VAL A 29 5.63 15.86 -13.08
CA VAL A 29 5.85 14.88 -12.02
C VAL A 29 5.99 13.49 -12.60
N THR A 30 7.03 12.77 -12.19
CA THR A 30 7.34 11.42 -12.64
C THR A 30 7.12 10.40 -11.53
N ASN A 31 7.35 9.12 -11.84
CA ASN A 31 7.36 8.03 -10.87
C ASN A 31 8.28 8.30 -9.66
N GLN A 32 9.32 9.12 -9.80
CA GLN A 32 10.23 9.43 -8.70
C GLN A 32 9.56 10.21 -7.57
N ALA A 33 8.61 11.10 -7.89
CA ALA A 33 7.90 11.87 -6.87
C ALA A 33 7.04 10.98 -5.96
N ILE A 34 6.49 9.91 -6.52
CA ILE A 34 5.60 9.01 -5.79
C ILE A 34 6.34 7.86 -5.10
N ALA A 35 7.54 7.50 -5.57
CA ALA A 35 8.31 6.36 -5.04
C ALA A 35 8.66 6.46 -3.55
N GLU A 36 8.74 7.67 -2.99
CA GLU A 36 9.08 7.88 -1.57
C GLU A 36 7.82 8.00 -0.67
N LEU A 37 6.61 7.96 -1.24
CA LEU A 37 5.34 8.18 -0.52
C LEU A 37 4.77 6.90 0.13
N ASN A 38 5.61 6.19 0.89
CA ASN A 38 5.32 4.84 1.40
C ASN A 38 4.31 4.78 2.56
N GLN A 39 3.86 5.93 3.07
CA GLN A 39 2.95 6.01 4.23
C GLN A 39 1.51 6.36 3.84
N LEU A 40 1.25 6.63 2.56
CA LEU A 40 -0.07 7.07 2.10
C LEU A 40 -1.13 5.97 2.19
N PHE A 41 -2.34 6.38 2.55
CA PHE A 41 -3.56 5.59 2.51
C PHE A 41 -4.35 5.85 1.21
N VAL A 42 -4.42 7.12 0.78
CA VAL A 42 -5.04 7.55 -0.49
C VAL A 42 -4.07 8.38 -1.32
N LEU A 43 -3.91 8.01 -2.59
CA LEU A 43 -3.22 8.81 -3.59
C LEU A 43 -4.14 9.12 -4.77
N SER A 44 -4.23 10.37 -5.19
CA SER A 44 -4.90 10.80 -6.42
C SER A 44 -3.89 11.57 -7.26
N CYS A 45 -3.62 11.08 -8.46
CA CYS A 45 -2.64 11.62 -9.41
C CYS A 45 -3.25 11.73 -10.81
N ASP A 46 -4.49 12.22 -10.89
CA ASP A 46 -5.23 12.33 -12.13
C ASP A 46 -4.57 13.32 -13.09
N ASP A 47 -4.63 13.07 -14.40
CA ASP A 47 -4.00 13.88 -15.46
C ASP A 47 -2.48 14.09 -15.27
N CYS A 48 -1.78 13.07 -14.77
CA CYS A 48 -0.32 13.04 -14.66
C CYS A 48 0.31 12.14 -15.75
N PRO A 49 0.60 12.67 -16.95
CA PRO A 49 1.00 11.87 -18.12
C PRO A 49 2.38 11.20 -18.02
N ARG A 50 3.18 11.57 -17.02
CA ARG A 50 4.53 11.04 -16.79
C ARG A 50 4.58 9.94 -15.72
N ILE A 51 3.44 9.65 -15.09
CA ILE A 51 3.31 8.52 -14.18
C ILE A 51 2.93 7.30 -15.00
N THR A 52 3.69 6.22 -14.85
CA THR A 52 3.51 4.96 -15.57
C THR A 52 3.02 3.87 -14.63
N ASP A 53 2.52 2.80 -15.22
CA ASP A 53 2.09 1.57 -14.56
C ASP A 53 3.16 0.99 -13.62
N ASN A 54 4.42 0.92 -14.07
CA ASN A 54 5.52 0.44 -13.25
C ASN A 54 5.74 1.28 -11.98
N GLY A 55 5.71 2.62 -12.10
CA GLY A 55 5.91 3.49 -10.94
C GLY A 55 4.79 3.38 -9.91
N LEU A 56 3.55 3.19 -10.36
CA LEU A 56 2.41 2.95 -9.46
C LEU A 56 2.49 1.55 -8.82
N LYS A 57 2.89 0.51 -9.55
CA LYS A 57 3.09 -0.84 -9.00
C LYS A 57 4.18 -0.82 -7.93
N ASP A 58 5.31 -0.17 -8.19
CA ASP A 58 6.40 -0.03 -7.23
C ASP A 58 5.92 0.67 -5.94
N LEU A 59 5.13 1.74 -6.07
CA LEU A 59 4.52 2.42 -4.91
C LEU A 59 3.54 1.50 -4.15
N ILE A 60 2.73 0.73 -4.86
CA ILE A 60 1.78 -0.19 -4.24
C ILE A 60 2.54 -1.23 -3.42
N GLU A 61 3.66 -1.76 -3.93
CA GLU A 61 4.50 -2.71 -3.21
C GLU A 61 5.21 -2.07 -2.01
N SER A 62 5.73 -0.84 -2.15
CA SER A 62 6.48 -0.15 -1.10
C SER A 62 5.60 0.41 0.02
N SER A 63 4.35 0.78 -0.28
CA SER A 63 3.40 1.33 0.69
C SER A 63 2.53 0.25 1.30
N GLU A 64 2.76 -0.11 2.56
CA GLU A 64 1.97 -1.14 3.26
C GLU A 64 0.53 -0.70 3.58
N LYS A 65 0.30 0.61 3.69
CA LYS A 65 -0.98 1.20 4.14
C LYS A 65 -1.89 1.64 3.00
N LEU A 66 -1.40 1.69 1.77
CA LEU A 66 -2.17 2.17 0.63
C LEU A 66 -3.44 1.34 0.46
N GLN A 67 -4.59 2.02 0.41
CA GLN A 67 -5.89 1.39 0.17
C GLN A 67 -6.55 1.91 -1.10
N GLN A 68 -6.23 3.15 -1.51
CA GLN A 68 -6.86 3.77 -2.67
C GLN A 68 -5.82 4.52 -3.51
N ILE A 69 -5.84 4.27 -4.81
CA ILE A 69 -5.16 5.06 -5.83
C ILE A 69 -6.21 5.56 -6.81
N SER A 70 -6.05 6.77 -7.33
CA SER A 70 -6.75 7.27 -8.49
C SER A 70 -5.73 7.83 -9.47
N CYS A 71 -5.70 7.31 -10.70
CA CYS A 71 -4.70 7.63 -11.71
C CYS A 71 -5.35 7.85 -13.08
N CYS A 72 -6.54 8.45 -13.11
CA CYS A 72 -7.28 8.68 -14.34
C CYS A 72 -6.51 9.66 -15.25
N GLY A 73 -6.38 9.36 -16.55
CA GLY A 73 -5.66 10.24 -17.48
C GLY A 73 -4.13 10.28 -17.29
N THR A 74 -3.55 9.30 -16.59
CA THR A 74 -2.11 9.06 -16.55
C THR A 74 -1.67 8.19 -17.75
N ALA A 75 -0.36 7.91 -17.88
CA ALA A 75 0.12 6.92 -18.85
C ALA A 75 -0.08 5.48 -18.36
N ALA A 76 -0.52 5.29 -17.12
CA ALA A 76 -0.86 3.99 -16.57
C ALA A 76 -2.29 3.58 -16.94
N ASP A 77 -2.50 2.27 -17.09
CA ASP A 77 -3.85 1.71 -17.18
C ASP A 77 -4.48 1.69 -15.78
N ALA A 78 -5.42 2.61 -15.54
CA ALA A 78 -6.06 2.74 -14.25
C ALA A 78 -6.75 1.44 -13.83
N ASP A 79 -7.44 0.76 -14.75
CA ASP A 79 -8.17 -0.47 -14.43
C ASP A 79 -7.20 -1.60 -14.00
N GLU A 80 -6.05 -1.71 -14.67
CA GLU A 80 -5.01 -2.67 -14.28
C GLU A 80 -4.42 -2.34 -12.90
N ILE A 81 -4.14 -1.07 -12.64
CA ILE A 81 -3.56 -0.62 -11.36
C ILE A 81 -4.56 -0.80 -10.21
N HIS A 82 -5.83 -0.47 -10.41
CA HIS A 82 -6.89 -0.70 -9.44
C HIS A 82 -7.01 -2.19 -9.09
N LYS A 83 -7.01 -3.05 -10.11
CA LYS A 83 -7.03 -4.51 -9.90
C LYS A 83 -5.80 -5.00 -9.14
N TYR A 84 -4.60 -4.53 -9.51
CA TYR A 84 -3.35 -4.91 -8.85
C TYR A 84 -3.31 -4.44 -7.39
N LEU A 85 -3.83 -3.24 -7.10
CA LEU A 85 -3.98 -2.74 -5.74
C LEU A 85 -4.93 -3.62 -4.92
N ASP A 86 -6.11 -3.94 -5.44
CA ASP A 86 -7.09 -4.81 -4.77
C ASP A 86 -6.52 -6.21 -4.48
N GLU A 87 -5.80 -6.80 -5.45
CA GLU A 87 -5.11 -8.07 -5.27
C GLU A 87 -4.04 -7.99 -4.17
N THR A 88 -3.29 -6.88 -4.12
CA THR A 88 -2.23 -6.66 -3.12
C THR A 88 -2.80 -6.45 -1.72
N ILE A 89 -3.85 -5.64 -1.59
CA ILE A 89 -4.58 -5.44 -0.33
C ILE A 89 -5.18 -6.78 0.14
N GLY A 90 -5.78 -7.55 -0.77
CA GLY A 90 -6.31 -8.88 -0.47
C GLY A 90 -5.25 -9.86 0.03
N LYS A 91 -4.03 -9.81 -0.53
CA LYS A 91 -2.88 -10.59 -0.03
C LYS A 91 -2.48 -10.14 1.37
N ARG A 92 -2.38 -8.83 1.63
CA ARG A 92 -2.04 -8.27 2.96
C ARG A 92 -3.03 -8.70 4.03
N GLN A 93 -4.33 -8.61 3.75
CA GLN A 93 -5.36 -9.02 4.71
C GLN A 93 -5.41 -10.53 4.94
N ARG A 94 -5.13 -11.36 3.93
CA ARG A 94 -5.03 -12.82 4.10
C ARG A 94 -3.83 -13.25 4.93
N THR A 95 -2.68 -12.58 4.80
CA THR A 95 -1.50 -12.86 5.64
C THR A 95 -1.82 -12.65 7.13
N TYR A 96 -2.57 -11.60 7.46
CA TYR A 96 -3.04 -11.35 8.83
C TYR A 96 -3.96 -12.46 9.36
N GLN A 97 -4.85 -13.01 8.53
CA GLN A 97 -5.69 -14.14 8.95
C GLN A 97 -4.89 -15.44 9.09
N MET A 98 -3.87 -15.69 8.26
CA MET A 98 -3.01 -16.87 8.37
C MET A 98 -2.19 -16.87 9.67
N THR A 99 -1.70 -15.71 10.12
CA THR A 99 -0.97 -15.60 11.40
C THR A 99 -1.91 -15.74 12.60
N LEU A 100 -3.15 -15.24 12.50
CA LEU A 100 -4.16 -15.43 13.55
C LEU A 100 -4.68 -16.88 13.62
N THR A 101 -4.67 -17.63 12.52
CA THR A 101 -5.04 -19.06 12.52
C THR A 101 -3.95 -19.99 13.05
N HIS A 102 -2.72 -19.50 13.27
CA HIS A 102 -1.67 -20.26 13.96
C HIS A 102 -1.48 -19.83 15.43
N ASN A 103 -2.52 -19.22 16.03
CA ASN A 103 -2.60 -19.00 17.47
C ASN A 103 -3.96 -19.45 18.04
N SER A 104 -4.51 -20.54 17.48
CA SER A 104 -5.62 -21.26 18.09
C SER A 104 -5.15 -22.62 18.59
N VAL A 105 -4.79 -22.65 19.87
CA VAL A 105 -4.99 -23.78 20.79
C VAL A 105 -4.27 -25.09 20.44
N ASP A 106 -2.95 -25.14 20.61
CA ASP A 106 -2.32 -26.39 21.04
C ASP A 106 -2.71 -26.64 22.50
N GLN A 107 -3.81 -27.36 22.63
CA GLN A 107 -4.02 -28.45 23.58
C GLN A 107 -3.44 -28.23 24.98
N ILE A 108 -4.33 -27.81 25.89
CA ILE A 108 -4.38 -28.35 27.25
C ILE A 108 -4.20 -29.87 27.13
N THR A 109 -3.06 -30.38 27.57
CA THR A 109 -2.82 -31.82 27.63
C THR A 109 -3.90 -32.44 28.53
N PRO A 110 -4.54 -33.55 28.12
CA PRO A 110 -5.32 -34.34 29.06
C PRO A 110 -4.34 -34.85 30.12
N ILE A 111 -4.56 -34.47 31.37
CA ILE A 111 -3.85 -35.05 32.52
C ILE A 111 -4.17 -36.55 32.49
N PRO A 112 -3.19 -37.45 32.36
CA PRO A 112 -3.46 -38.87 32.43
C PRO A 112 -3.95 -39.19 33.84
N ASP A 113 -5.15 -39.77 33.92
CA ASP A 113 -5.66 -40.42 35.11
C ASP A 113 -4.69 -41.55 35.47
N ASN A 114 -3.78 -41.26 36.40
CA ASN A 114 -2.86 -42.22 36.96
C ASN A 114 -2.93 -42.12 38.47
N SER A 115 -4.02 -42.69 38.98
CA SER A 115 -4.08 -43.19 40.35
C SER A 115 -3.19 -44.43 40.44
N PRO A 116 -2.11 -44.41 41.25
CA PRO A 116 -1.79 -45.59 42.03
C PRO A 116 -1.56 -45.25 43.51
N PHE A 117 -2.40 -45.85 44.36
CA PHE A 117 -2.14 -46.27 45.73
C PHE A 117 -1.33 -45.34 46.66
N PHE A 118 -2.03 -44.71 47.62
CA PHE A 118 -1.90 -45.01 49.06
C PHE A 118 -3.18 -44.62 49.80
#